data_AF-A0A833E9J3-F1
#
_entry.id   AF-A0A833E9J3-F1
#
_cell.length_a   1.000
_cell.length_b   1.000
_cell.length_c   1.000
_cell.angle_alpha   90.00
_cell.angle_beta   90.00
_cell.angle_gamma   90.00
#
_symmetry.space_group_name_H-M   'P 1'
#
loop_
_entity.id
_entity.type
_entity.pdbx_description
1 polymer ?
#
loop_
_entity_poly.entity_id
_entity_poly.type
_entity_poly.pdbx_seq_one_letter_code
_entity_poly.pdbx_strand_id
1 'polypeptide(L)'
;MFSRSSVYEDVFIGLCYYATKDHGLIPHKIKNTPSSFKVEEIIDNNLVTRDGDIYIYRIKKRWGISSSFLSKILSKYGAITLGRKDKYADAIQYILSKKRIKKRGFDFIGSIPNGLKPHDLHIGNRFEIKVKIEDDGYIYRREIEEIIYDEIIKNDIPNYYSYQRFGKRRINHLKGYNIIKEIAEKAKNKINSKYIDKHGGKYIVTLLLNSFQAYIFNNTLNLSIKKDGRLPRNVTKITIKNIRGYKIIEDAFPIIGYGLTYRIPELEEVVIKIGFTLYDIKRILYNLRFVGIDLYGDLRITKIFFLERPEIEFDRDTMNIKFSLPRGQYATQVLREILKPRYPSSQGY
;
A
#
# COMPACT_ATOMS: atom_id res chain seq x y z
N MET A 1 16.28 -12.17 -12.64
CA MET A 1 15.91 -13.49 -12.08
C MET A 1 15.47 -13.24 -10.64
N PHE A 2 14.31 -13.75 -10.22
CA PHE A 2 13.82 -13.54 -8.85
C PHE A 2 14.55 -14.45 -7.86
N SER A 3 14.93 -13.91 -6.70
CA SER A 3 15.51 -14.68 -5.59
C SER A 3 14.44 -14.91 -4.52
N ARG A 4 14.49 -16.03 -3.80
CA ARG A 4 13.48 -16.38 -2.80
C ARG A 4 13.86 -15.82 -1.43
N SER A 5 12.91 -15.22 -0.72
CA SER A 5 13.12 -14.78 0.66
C SER A 5 13.21 -15.97 1.62
N SER A 6 14.22 -15.94 2.49
CA SER A 6 14.42 -16.86 3.62
C SER A 6 13.88 -16.27 4.94
N VAL A 7 13.38 -15.03 4.93
CA VAL A 7 12.91 -14.31 6.11
C VAL A 7 11.53 -14.83 6.50
N TYR A 8 11.37 -15.31 7.74
CA TYR A 8 10.11 -15.89 8.20
C TYR A 8 8.93 -14.90 8.07
N GLU A 9 9.11 -13.65 8.51
CA GLU A 9 8.06 -12.61 8.46
C GLU A 9 7.61 -12.34 7.02
N ASP A 10 8.53 -12.37 6.05
CA ASP A 10 8.23 -12.21 4.64
C ASP A 10 7.34 -13.33 4.13
N VAL A 11 7.79 -14.57 4.31
CA VAL A 11 7.08 -15.78 3.85
C VAL A 11 5.71 -15.88 4.52
N PHE A 12 5.63 -15.56 5.82
CA PHE A 12 4.39 -15.58 6.60
C PHE A 12 3.29 -14.68 6.02
N ILE A 13 3.65 -13.56 5.38
CA ILE A 13 2.69 -12.63 4.76
C ILE A 13 2.72 -12.67 3.22
N GLY A 14 3.44 -13.63 2.63
CA GLY A 14 3.49 -13.86 1.18
C GLY A 14 4.47 -12.97 0.41
N LEU A 15 5.49 -12.38 1.02
CA LEU A 15 6.59 -11.67 0.34
C LEU A 15 7.69 -12.65 -0.09
N CYS A 16 7.36 -13.66 -0.90
CA CYS A 16 8.26 -14.80 -1.08
C CYS A 16 9.45 -14.54 -2.00
N TYR A 17 9.42 -13.49 -2.82
CA TYR A 17 10.46 -13.21 -3.80
C TYR A 17 11.02 -11.79 -3.68
N TYR A 18 12.28 -11.64 -4.05
CA TYR A 18 12.95 -10.38 -4.35
C TYR A 18 13.20 -10.29 -5.85
N ALA A 19 13.11 -9.09 -6.40
CA ALA A 19 13.55 -8.82 -7.78
C ALA A 19 15.06 -8.53 -7.85
N THR A 20 15.68 -8.30 -6.71
CA THR A 20 17.10 -8.01 -6.55
C THR A 20 17.86 -9.29 -6.17
N LYS A 21 19.14 -9.36 -6.54
CA LYS A 21 20.06 -10.44 -6.13
C LYS A 21 20.31 -10.37 -4.64
N ASP A 22 20.78 -11.47 -4.06
CA ASP A 22 21.32 -11.44 -2.71
C ASP A 22 22.73 -10.84 -2.75
N HIS A 23 22.91 -9.71 -2.08
CA HIS A 23 24.19 -9.03 -1.98
C HIS A 23 24.81 -9.17 -0.57
N GLY A 24 24.16 -9.93 0.31
CA GLY A 24 24.55 -10.07 1.70
C GLY A 24 23.69 -9.24 2.64
N LEU A 25 24.03 -9.32 3.93
CA LEU A 25 23.31 -8.61 4.98
C LEU A 25 23.81 -7.17 5.06
N ILE A 26 22.88 -6.23 4.88
CA ILE A 26 23.10 -4.82 5.21
C ILE A 26 22.48 -4.59 6.60
N PRO A 27 23.27 -4.49 7.68
CA PRO A 27 22.74 -4.27 9.02
C PRO A 27 22.21 -2.85 9.13
N HIS A 28 20.91 -2.73 9.35
CA HIS A 28 20.21 -1.44 9.27
C HIS A 28 19.04 -1.35 10.22
N LYS A 29 18.67 -0.10 10.50
CA LYS A 29 17.47 0.27 11.26
C LYS A 29 16.81 1.49 10.64
N ILE A 30 15.54 1.35 10.29
CA ILE A 30 14.69 2.48 9.91
C ILE A 30 14.36 3.21 11.20
N LYS A 31 14.90 4.42 11.36
CA LYS A 31 14.59 5.25 12.53
C LYS A 31 13.10 5.61 12.45
N ASN A 32 12.38 5.43 13.56
CA ASN A 32 10.98 5.86 13.67
C ASN A 32 10.92 7.19 14.42
N THR A 33 11.45 8.24 13.81
CA THR A 33 11.45 9.62 14.32
C THR A 33 10.78 10.56 13.31
N PRO A 34 10.22 11.71 13.74
CA PRO A 34 9.64 12.70 12.82
C PRO A 34 10.58 13.12 11.69
N SER A 35 11.88 13.20 11.98
CA SER A 35 12.90 13.61 11.01
C SER A 35 13.37 12.51 10.05
N SER A 36 13.03 11.25 10.30
CA SER A 36 13.55 10.11 9.53
C SER A 36 12.54 9.48 8.57
N PHE A 37 11.27 9.88 8.63
CA PHE A 37 10.26 9.39 7.69
C PHE A 37 9.31 10.54 7.31
N LYS A 38 9.58 11.16 6.16
CA LYS A 38 8.74 12.22 5.60
C LYS A 38 7.95 11.69 4.42
N VAL A 39 6.68 12.10 4.36
CA VAL A 39 5.79 11.75 3.25
C VAL A 39 5.10 13.00 2.74
N GLU A 40 5.16 13.24 1.45
CA GLU A 40 4.45 14.34 0.79
C GLU A 40 3.49 13.77 -0.25
N GLU A 41 2.20 14.13 -0.16
CA GLU A 41 1.23 13.77 -1.20
C GLU A 41 1.55 14.50 -2.52
N ILE A 42 1.38 13.79 -3.62
CA ILE A 42 1.50 14.31 -4.98
C ILE A 42 0.10 14.40 -5.56
N ILE A 43 -0.28 15.61 -5.99
CA ILE A 43 -1.56 15.87 -6.66
C ILE A 43 -1.38 16.09 -8.16
N ASP A 44 -2.43 15.83 -8.92
CA ASP A 44 -2.49 16.13 -10.35
C ASP A 44 -2.73 17.61 -10.59
N ASN A 45 -1.64 18.35 -10.80
CA ASN A 45 -1.68 19.79 -11.03
C ASN A 45 -2.46 20.18 -12.30
N ASN A 46 -2.66 19.27 -13.26
CA ASN A 46 -3.47 19.58 -14.45
C ASN A 46 -4.96 19.72 -14.14
N LEU A 47 -5.42 19.17 -13.01
CA LEU A 47 -6.80 19.30 -12.56
C LEU A 47 -7.02 20.59 -11.75
N VAL A 48 -5.95 21.24 -11.30
CA VAL A 48 -6.03 22.41 -10.43
C VAL A 48 -6.31 23.66 -11.25
N THR A 49 -7.39 24.36 -10.89
CA THR A 49 -7.83 25.62 -11.50
C THR A 49 -7.90 26.74 -10.45
N ARG A 50 -8.31 27.94 -10.86
CA ARG A 50 -8.58 29.08 -9.95
C ARG A 50 -10.06 29.31 -9.64
N ASP A 51 -10.95 28.81 -10.51
CA ASP A 51 -12.39 29.09 -10.49
C ASP A 51 -13.24 27.80 -10.34
N GLY A 52 -12.82 26.92 -9.44
CA GLY A 52 -13.54 25.69 -9.10
C GLY A 52 -14.35 25.79 -7.80
N ASP A 53 -15.25 24.83 -7.61
CA ASP A 53 -16.20 24.80 -6.49
C ASP A 53 -15.60 24.20 -5.21
N ILE A 54 -14.54 23.40 -5.35
CA ILE A 54 -13.89 22.70 -4.23
C ILE A 54 -12.47 23.23 -4.09
N TYR A 55 -12.15 23.80 -2.94
CA TYR A 55 -10.85 24.40 -2.65
C TYR A 55 -9.86 23.38 -2.14
N ILE A 56 -8.65 23.44 -2.67
CA ILE A 56 -7.52 22.61 -2.28
C ILE A 56 -6.62 23.41 -1.33
N TYR A 57 -6.28 22.78 -0.22
CA TYR A 57 -5.29 23.30 0.73
C TYR A 57 -4.21 22.27 1.00
N ARG A 58 -2.96 22.73 1.05
CA ARG A 58 -1.83 21.96 1.58
C ARG A 58 -1.76 22.19 3.08
N ILE A 59 -1.63 21.10 3.85
CA ILE A 59 -1.49 21.16 5.31
C ILE A 59 -0.29 20.30 5.76
N LYS A 60 0.35 20.72 6.85
CA LYS A 60 1.34 19.90 7.56
C LYS A 60 0.67 19.10 8.67
N LYS A 61 0.70 17.78 8.57
CA LYS A 61 0.33 16.87 9.65
C LYS A 61 1.56 16.57 10.48
N ARG A 62 1.51 16.95 11.76
CA ARG A 62 2.54 16.63 12.74
C ARG A 62 2.49 15.16 13.13
N TRP A 63 3.65 14.63 13.48
CA TRP A 63 3.81 13.32 14.11
C TRP A 63 2.82 13.07 15.26
N GLY A 64 2.34 11.82 15.39
CA GLY A 64 1.48 11.37 16.49
C GLY A 64 -0.01 11.66 16.29
N ILE A 65 -0.36 12.57 15.38
CA ILE A 65 -1.76 12.84 15.01
C ILE A 65 -2.30 11.65 14.22
N SER A 66 -3.39 11.04 14.70
CA SER A 66 -4.10 9.99 13.95
C SER A 66 -4.96 10.58 12.83
N SER A 67 -5.23 9.80 11.78
CA SER A 67 -6.14 10.25 10.71
C SER A 67 -7.55 10.55 11.24
N SER A 68 -8.04 9.76 12.22
CA SER A 68 -9.38 9.98 12.80
C SER A 68 -9.47 11.30 13.56
N PHE A 69 -8.44 11.64 14.34
CA PHE A 69 -8.39 12.91 15.06
C PHE A 69 -8.30 14.08 14.09
N LEU A 70 -7.48 13.95 13.04
CA LEU A 70 -7.39 14.96 11.99
C LEU A 70 -8.74 15.14 11.27
N SER A 71 -9.44 14.07 10.89
CA SER A 71 -10.75 14.16 10.25
C SER A 71 -11.77 14.89 11.14
N LYS A 72 -11.73 14.68 12.46
CA LYS A 72 -12.58 15.40 13.43
C LYS A 72 -12.26 16.90 13.50
N ILE A 73 -11.00 17.30 13.29
CA ILE A 73 -10.61 18.71 13.21
C ILE A 73 -11.08 19.32 11.88
N LEU A 74 -10.81 18.62 10.76
CA LEU A 74 -11.11 19.10 9.41
C LEU A 74 -12.62 19.21 9.14
N SER A 75 -13.45 18.39 9.77
CA SER A 75 -14.91 18.45 9.63
C SER A 75 -15.48 19.81 10.06
N LYS A 76 -14.87 20.48 11.04
CA LYS A 76 -15.24 21.84 11.46
C LYS A 76 -15.08 22.88 10.35
N TYR A 77 -14.20 22.58 9.38
CA TYR A 77 -13.95 23.41 8.21
C TYR A 77 -14.70 22.90 6.96
N GLY A 78 -15.52 21.86 7.09
CA GLY A 78 -16.13 21.19 5.94
C GLY A 78 -15.10 20.56 5.00
N ALA A 79 -13.94 20.17 5.55
CA ALA A 79 -12.81 19.68 4.77
C ALA A 79 -12.57 18.17 4.96
N ILE A 80 -12.07 17.53 3.91
CA ILE A 80 -11.75 16.09 3.86
C ILE A 80 -10.33 15.87 3.30
N THR A 81 -9.68 14.80 3.72
CA THR A 81 -8.34 14.41 3.23
C THR A 81 -8.43 13.63 1.91
N LEU A 82 -7.37 13.67 1.09
CA LEU A 82 -7.30 12.84 -0.12
C LEU A 82 -7.07 11.35 0.15
N GLY A 83 -6.44 11.03 1.27
CA GLY A 83 -6.18 9.67 1.71
C GLY A 83 -5.81 9.62 3.18
N ARG A 84 -5.53 8.42 3.67
CA ARG A 84 -5.01 8.23 5.04
C ARG A 84 -3.48 8.22 4.98
N LYS A 85 -2.87 8.82 5.99
CA LYS A 85 -1.42 8.87 6.18
C LYS A 85 -1.01 8.19 7.48
N ASP A 86 0.23 7.73 7.50
CA ASP A 86 0.82 7.10 8.68
C ASP A 86 0.77 8.02 9.89
N LYS A 87 0.45 7.44 11.04
CA LYS A 87 0.38 8.18 12.32
C LYS A 87 1.75 8.73 12.70
N TYR A 88 2.81 7.97 12.41
CA TYR A 88 4.20 8.22 12.77
C TYR A 88 5.00 8.61 11.52
N ALA A 89 4.58 9.71 10.89
CA ALA A 89 5.28 10.36 9.80
C ALA A 89 4.97 11.86 9.88
N ASP A 90 5.99 12.70 9.68
CA ASP A 90 5.75 14.09 9.33
C ASP A 90 5.27 14.11 7.89
N ALA A 91 4.01 14.51 7.70
CA ALA A 91 3.35 14.39 6.41
C ALA A 91 2.87 15.75 5.90
N ILE A 92 3.19 16.03 4.64
CA ILE A 92 2.51 17.06 3.86
C ILE A 92 1.37 16.35 3.12
N GLN A 93 0.15 16.83 3.31
CA GLN A 93 -1.02 16.26 2.64
C GLN A 93 -1.92 17.39 2.14
N TYR A 94 -2.77 17.04 1.18
CA TYR A 94 -3.76 17.94 0.63
C TYR A 94 -5.14 17.60 1.19
N ILE A 95 -5.94 18.65 1.37
CA ILE A 95 -7.33 18.53 1.78
C ILE A 95 -8.22 19.27 0.79
N LEU A 96 -9.46 18.81 0.69
CA LEU A 96 -10.51 19.42 -0.11
C LEU A 96 -11.54 20.05 0.83
N SER A 97 -11.97 21.27 0.52
CA SER A 97 -12.99 21.99 1.29
C SER A 97 -13.99 22.64 0.36
N LYS A 98 -15.29 22.53 0.68
CA LYS A 98 -16.35 23.27 -0.02
C LYS A 98 -16.41 24.75 0.34
N LYS A 99 -15.68 25.17 1.38
CA LYS A 99 -15.65 26.55 1.87
C LYS A 99 -14.22 27.07 1.87
N ARG A 100 -14.05 28.36 1.56
CA ARG A 100 -12.76 29.04 1.70
C ARG A 100 -12.35 29.04 3.18
N ILE A 101 -11.17 28.49 3.46
CA ILE A 101 -10.53 28.50 4.77
C ILE A 101 -9.48 29.63 4.77
N LYS A 102 -9.68 30.63 5.62
CA LYS A 102 -8.72 31.72 5.86
C LYS A 102 -8.08 31.52 7.24
N LYS A 103 -7.19 30.53 7.37
CA LYS A 103 -6.53 30.19 8.64
C LYS A 103 -5.07 29.78 8.41
N ARG A 104 -4.18 30.21 9.30
CA ARG A 104 -2.76 29.82 9.28
C ARG A 104 -2.62 28.29 9.35
N GLY A 105 -1.73 27.73 8.52
CA GLY A 105 -1.51 26.29 8.41
C GLY A 105 -2.39 25.59 7.36
N PHE A 106 -3.25 26.35 6.68
CA PHE A 106 -4.00 25.92 5.50
C PHE A 106 -3.50 26.72 4.30
N ASP A 107 -2.50 26.19 3.60
CA ASP A 107 -1.90 26.89 2.46
C ASP A 107 -2.79 26.66 1.23
N PHE A 108 -3.40 27.72 0.69
CA PHE A 108 -4.28 27.62 -0.47
C PHE A 108 -3.48 27.30 -1.74
N ILE A 109 -3.90 26.27 -2.48
CA ILE A 109 -3.20 25.81 -3.69
C ILE A 109 -3.98 26.16 -4.95
N GLY A 110 -5.31 26.07 -4.88
CA GLY A 110 -6.19 26.22 -6.04
C GLY A 110 -7.54 25.58 -5.76
N SER A 111 -8.30 25.33 -6.81
CA SER A 111 -9.62 24.72 -6.74
C SER A 111 -9.81 23.66 -7.83
N ILE A 112 -10.84 22.84 -7.69
CA ILE A 112 -11.26 21.84 -8.68
C ILE A 112 -12.76 21.95 -8.91
N PRO A 113 -13.25 21.60 -10.11
CA PRO A 113 -14.69 21.53 -10.38
C PRO A 113 -15.41 20.55 -9.45
N ASN A 114 -16.68 20.82 -9.18
CA ASN A 114 -17.54 19.87 -8.48
C ASN A 114 -17.68 18.57 -9.30
N GLY A 115 -17.56 17.42 -8.64
CA GLY A 115 -17.67 16.09 -9.28
C GLY A 115 -16.37 15.29 -9.33
N LEU A 116 -15.21 15.94 -9.21
CA LEU A 116 -13.94 15.23 -9.01
C LEU A 116 -13.88 14.63 -7.60
N LYS A 117 -13.50 13.36 -7.51
CA LYS A 117 -13.34 12.65 -6.24
C LYS A 117 -11.92 12.83 -5.73
N PRO A 118 -11.67 12.67 -4.41
CA PRO A 118 -10.33 12.81 -3.84
C PRO A 118 -9.28 11.91 -4.51
N HIS A 119 -9.71 10.75 -4.99
CA HIS A 119 -8.85 9.80 -5.67
C HIS A 119 -8.44 10.24 -7.09
N ASP A 120 -9.20 11.11 -7.76
CA ASP A 120 -8.86 11.62 -9.10
C ASP A 120 -7.68 12.60 -9.05
N LEU A 121 -7.60 13.34 -7.93
CA LEU A 121 -6.55 14.32 -7.67
C LEU A 121 -5.26 13.70 -7.12
N HIS A 122 -5.35 12.68 -6.27
CA HIS A 122 -4.18 12.07 -5.63
C HIS A 122 -3.45 11.09 -6.56
N ILE A 123 -2.29 11.50 -7.08
CA ILE A 123 -1.42 10.68 -7.92
C ILE A 123 -0.67 9.66 -7.05
N GLY A 124 -0.05 10.11 -5.97
CA GLY A 124 0.84 9.29 -5.17
C GLY A 124 1.52 10.02 -4.04
N ASN A 125 2.66 9.51 -3.60
CA ASN A 125 3.39 10.04 -2.46
C ASN A 125 4.89 10.07 -2.77
N ARG A 126 5.53 11.18 -2.41
CA ARG A 126 6.99 11.32 -2.32
C ARG A 126 7.42 10.90 -0.92
N PHE A 127 8.45 10.07 -0.86
CA PHE A 127 9.03 9.57 0.37
C PHE A 127 10.46 10.09 0.49
N GLU A 128 10.82 10.55 1.68
CA GLU A 128 12.21 10.79 2.10
C GLU A 128 12.41 10.03 3.40
N ILE A 129 13.26 9.00 3.35
CA ILE A 129 13.44 8.04 4.45
C ILE A 129 14.91 7.99 4.84
N LYS A 130 15.18 8.20 6.13
CA LYS A 130 16.51 8.05 6.71
C LYS A 130 16.66 6.68 7.35
N VAL A 131 17.65 5.94 6.87
CA VAL A 131 18.01 4.61 7.35
C VAL A 131 19.35 4.70 8.06
N LYS A 132 19.42 4.23 9.30
CA LYS A 132 20.70 4.04 9.97
C LYS A 132 21.31 2.73 9.47
N ILE A 133 22.54 2.77 8.99
CA ILE A 133 23.37 1.59 8.78
C ILE A 133 24.14 1.37 10.09
N GLU A 134 24.07 0.18 10.68
CA GLU A 134 24.57 -0.05 12.04
C GLU A 134 26.11 -0.13 12.11
N ASP A 135 26.75 -0.45 11.00
CA ASP A 135 28.21 -0.41 10.80
C ASP A 135 28.64 0.85 10.00
N ASP A 136 29.93 0.97 9.63
CA ASP A 136 30.40 2.04 8.75
C ASP A 136 29.66 1.98 7.40
N GLY A 137 28.65 2.84 7.24
CA GLY A 137 27.76 2.86 6.09
C GLY A 137 28.47 3.01 4.75
N TYR A 138 29.71 3.51 4.74
CA TYR A 138 30.52 3.60 3.52
C TYR A 138 30.86 2.24 2.92
N ILE A 139 30.97 1.17 3.72
CA ILE A 139 31.32 -0.16 3.18
C ILE A 139 30.21 -0.73 2.28
N TYR A 140 28.96 -0.42 2.58
CA TYR A 140 27.78 -0.87 1.83
C TYR A 140 27.36 0.09 0.72
N ARG A 141 28.00 1.26 0.60
CA ARG A 141 27.58 2.30 -0.35
C ARG A 141 27.57 1.79 -1.78
N ARG A 142 28.66 1.16 -2.22
CA ARG A 142 28.78 0.67 -3.61
C ARG A 142 27.73 -0.40 -3.90
N GLU A 143 27.54 -1.32 -2.96
CA GLU A 143 26.53 -2.39 -3.06
C GLU A 143 25.10 -1.83 -3.17
N ILE A 144 24.75 -0.84 -2.33
CA ILE A 144 23.44 -0.18 -2.37
C ILE A 144 23.24 0.58 -3.68
N GLU A 145 24.27 1.30 -4.15
CA GLU A 145 24.25 1.99 -5.45
C GLU A 145 24.03 1.00 -6.59
N GLU A 146 24.77 -0.13 -6.61
CA GLU A 146 24.59 -1.22 -7.58
C GLU A 146 23.16 -1.79 -7.54
N ILE A 147 22.62 -2.11 -6.35
CA ILE A 147 21.24 -2.60 -6.20
C ILE A 147 20.23 -1.61 -6.80
N ILE A 148 20.39 -0.31 -6.54
CA ILE A 148 19.45 0.70 -7.03
C ILE A 148 19.55 0.87 -8.54
N TYR A 149 20.75 1.15 -9.05
CA TYR A 149 20.94 1.55 -10.44
C TYR A 149 20.93 0.38 -11.42
N ASP A 150 21.40 -0.80 -11.00
CA ASP A 150 21.51 -1.97 -11.87
C ASP A 150 20.39 -2.98 -11.68
N GLU A 151 19.67 -2.96 -10.56
CA GLU A 151 18.60 -3.94 -10.32
C GLU A 151 17.24 -3.28 -10.18
N ILE A 152 17.04 -2.35 -9.24
CA ILE A 152 15.72 -1.76 -8.97
C ILE A 152 15.18 -0.96 -10.14
N ILE A 153 16.03 -0.21 -10.82
CA ILE A 153 15.63 0.59 -11.98
C ILE A 153 15.37 -0.28 -13.22
N LYS A 154 16.02 -1.44 -13.32
CA LYS A 154 15.99 -2.31 -14.51
C LYS A 154 15.00 -3.47 -14.39
N ASN A 155 14.69 -3.94 -13.18
CA ASN A 155 13.86 -5.12 -12.94
C ASN A 155 12.41 -4.75 -12.65
N ASP A 156 11.48 -5.61 -13.08
CA ASP A 156 10.08 -5.53 -12.65
C ASP A 156 9.95 -6.03 -11.20
N ILE A 157 9.90 -5.11 -10.23
CA ILE A 157 9.76 -5.43 -8.80
C ILE A 157 8.30 -5.81 -8.47
N PRO A 158 8.02 -6.92 -7.76
CA PRO A 158 6.65 -7.29 -7.41
C PRO A 158 5.98 -6.26 -6.48
N ASN A 159 4.77 -5.82 -6.82
CA ASN A 159 4.01 -4.87 -6.02
C ASN A 159 3.16 -5.55 -4.94
N TYR A 160 3.83 -6.27 -4.06
CA TYR A 160 3.19 -6.92 -2.93
C TYR A 160 2.52 -5.91 -1.97
N TYR A 161 1.48 -6.35 -1.29
CA TYR A 161 1.04 -5.72 -0.05
C TYR A 161 2.10 -5.93 1.02
N SER A 162 2.56 -4.85 1.65
CA SER A 162 3.67 -4.88 2.62
C SER A 162 3.26 -5.11 4.07
N TYR A 163 4.26 -5.27 4.93
CA TYR A 163 4.18 -5.51 6.38
C TYR A 163 3.04 -4.76 7.09
N GLN A 164 2.87 -3.46 6.81
CA GLN A 164 1.85 -2.60 7.40
C GLN A 164 0.41 -3.08 7.14
N ARG A 165 0.14 -3.67 5.96
CA ARG A 165 -1.19 -4.20 5.59
C ARG A 165 -1.66 -5.29 6.55
N PHE A 166 -0.72 -6.04 7.09
CA PHE A 166 -0.95 -7.20 7.97
C PHE A 166 -0.99 -6.82 9.45
N GLY A 167 -0.89 -5.53 9.78
CA GLY A 167 -0.90 -5.01 11.14
C GLY A 167 0.42 -5.23 11.89
N LYS A 168 0.56 -4.62 13.07
CA LYS A 168 1.81 -4.63 13.86
C LYS A 168 2.32 -6.05 14.18
N ARG A 169 1.41 -7.00 14.38
CA ARG A 169 1.72 -8.42 14.67
C ARG A 169 1.73 -9.31 13.42
N ARG A 170 1.51 -8.73 12.22
CA ARG A 170 1.40 -9.45 10.94
C ARG A 170 0.26 -10.49 10.83
N ILE A 171 -0.63 -10.60 11.80
CA ILE A 171 -1.70 -11.62 11.84
C ILE A 171 -3.08 -11.16 11.32
N ASN A 172 -3.22 -9.95 10.77
CA ASN A 172 -4.54 -9.46 10.35
C ASN A 172 -5.17 -10.35 9.26
N HIS A 173 -4.37 -10.91 8.36
CA HIS A 173 -4.84 -11.81 7.31
C HIS A 173 -5.38 -13.12 7.88
N LEU A 174 -4.75 -13.68 8.93
CA LEU A 174 -5.25 -14.88 9.62
C LEU A 174 -6.58 -14.61 10.32
N LYS A 175 -6.74 -13.44 10.94
CA LYS A 175 -8.03 -13.05 11.53
C LYS A 175 -9.11 -12.88 10.46
N GLY A 176 -8.77 -12.31 9.30
CA GLY A 176 -9.67 -12.22 8.16
C GLY A 176 -10.06 -13.61 7.61
N TYR A 177 -9.08 -14.51 7.47
CA TYR A 177 -9.30 -15.91 7.11
C TYR A 177 -10.28 -16.61 8.07
N ASN A 178 -10.06 -16.46 9.38
CA ASN A 178 -10.93 -17.08 10.39
C ASN A 178 -12.38 -16.58 10.32
N ILE A 179 -12.59 -15.30 9.99
CA ILE A 179 -13.95 -14.76 9.75
C ILE A 179 -14.59 -15.46 8.54
N ILE A 180 -13.87 -15.59 7.42
CA ILE A 180 -14.38 -16.29 6.23
C ILE A 180 -14.69 -17.76 6.55
N LYS A 181 -13.80 -18.44 7.28
CA LYS A 181 -13.98 -19.83 7.71
C LYS A 181 -15.21 -20.02 8.60
N GLU A 182 -15.36 -19.19 9.64
CA GLU A 182 -16.51 -19.25 10.55
C GLU A 182 -17.83 -18.99 9.81
N ILE A 183 -17.83 -18.07 8.84
CA ILE A 183 -19.00 -17.82 7.99
C ILE A 183 -19.33 -19.03 7.12
N ALA A 184 -18.31 -19.69 6.55
CA ALA A 184 -18.49 -20.87 5.71
C ALA A 184 -19.07 -22.05 6.51
N GLU A 185 -18.55 -22.31 7.72
CA GLU A 185 -18.99 -23.40 8.60
C GLU A 185 -20.42 -23.20 9.12
N LYS A 186 -20.85 -21.97 9.36
CA LYS A 186 -22.19 -21.66 9.89
C LYS A 186 -23.34 -21.77 8.88
N ALA A 187 -23.09 -22.31 7.68
CA ALA A 187 -24.10 -22.63 6.66
C ALA A 187 -25.21 -21.57 6.46
N LYS A 188 -24.81 -20.34 6.08
CA LYS A 188 -25.67 -19.27 5.54
C LYS A 188 -26.97 -18.97 6.31
N ASN A 189 -26.95 -18.14 7.36
CA ASN A 189 -28.08 -17.21 7.69
C ASN A 189 -27.87 -16.29 8.92
N LYS A 190 -26.75 -16.39 9.64
CA LYS A 190 -26.52 -15.58 10.86
C LYS A 190 -25.38 -14.55 10.77
N ILE A 191 -25.03 -14.09 9.56
CA ILE A 191 -24.23 -12.86 9.47
C ILE A 191 -25.20 -11.69 9.66
N ASN A 192 -25.26 -11.18 10.88
CA ASN A 192 -25.99 -9.96 11.21
C ASN A 192 -25.02 -8.93 11.79
N SER A 193 -25.53 -7.73 12.06
CA SER A 193 -24.76 -6.66 12.71
C SER A 193 -24.11 -7.14 14.01
N LYS A 194 -24.82 -7.92 14.84
CA LYS A 194 -24.31 -8.45 16.11
C LYS A 194 -23.07 -9.34 15.93
N TYR A 195 -23.03 -10.17 14.89
CA TYR A 195 -21.83 -10.93 14.55
C TYR A 195 -20.66 -10.00 14.22
N ILE A 196 -20.89 -9.01 13.34
CA ILE A 196 -19.87 -8.04 12.95
C ILE A 196 -19.35 -7.24 14.15
N ASP A 197 -20.23 -6.83 15.07
CA ASP A 197 -19.87 -6.09 16.28
C ASP A 197 -19.02 -6.93 17.24
N LYS A 198 -19.30 -8.23 17.37
CA LYS A 198 -18.46 -9.17 18.14
C LYS A 198 -17.00 -9.21 17.63
N HIS A 199 -16.78 -8.95 16.34
CA HIS A 199 -15.46 -8.89 15.72
C HIS A 199 -14.86 -7.47 15.66
N GLY A 200 -15.40 -6.52 16.42
CA GLY A 200 -14.89 -5.14 16.50
C GLY A 200 -15.57 -4.17 15.54
N GLY A 201 -16.71 -4.56 14.97
CA GLY A 201 -17.53 -3.71 14.10
C GLY A 201 -17.05 -3.65 12.66
N LYS A 202 -17.87 -3.03 11.80
CA LYS A 202 -17.70 -3.03 10.34
C LYS A 202 -16.30 -2.60 9.91
N TYR A 203 -15.77 -1.54 10.51
CA TYR A 203 -14.46 -1.01 10.16
C TYR A 203 -13.33 -2.04 10.39
N ILE A 204 -13.31 -2.70 11.55
CA ILE A 204 -12.28 -3.67 11.89
C ILE A 204 -12.43 -4.92 11.02
N VAL A 205 -13.66 -5.43 10.85
CA VAL A 205 -13.89 -6.59 9.98
C VAL A 205 -13.45 -6.30 8.54
N THR A 206 -13.81 -5.15 7.98
CA THR A 206 -13.37 -4.73 6.64
C THR A 206 -11.84 -4.65 6.55
N LEU A 207 -11.15 -4.13 7.57
CA LEU A 207 -9.68 -4.10 7.61
C LEU A 207 -9.08 -5.52 7.58
N LEU A 208 -9.61 -6.45 8.37
CA LEU A 208 -9.12 -7.82 8.46
C LEU A 208 -9.35 -8.58 7.15
N LEU A 209 -10.54 -8.43 6.54
CA LEU A 209 -10.86 -9.03 5.24
C LEU A 209 -10.01 -8.46 4.11
N ASN A 210 -9.74 -7.14 4.10
CA ASN A 210 -8.80 -6.52 3.17
C ASN A 210 -7.37 -7.04 3.33
N SER A 211 -6.96 -7.37 4.56
CA SER A 211 -5.66 -8.00 4.81
C SER A 211 -5.62 -9.44 4.31
N PHE A 212 -6.73 -10.18 4.39
CA PHE A 212 -6.84 -11.53 3.84
C PHE A 212 -6.84 -11.52 2.30
N GLN A 213 -7.58 -10.60 1.66
CA GLN A 213 -7.52 -10.38 0.20
C GLN A 213 -6.09 -10.03 -0.26
N ALA A 214 -5.37 -9.22 0.52
CA ALA A 214 -3.97 -8.89 0.26
C ALA A 214 -3.03 -10.11 0.36
N TYR A 215 -3.26 -11.00 1.32
CA TYR A 215 -2.51 -12.26 1.43
C TYR A 215 -2.73 -13.16 0.22
N ILE A 216 -3.98 -13.28 -0.25
CA ILE A 216 -4.32 -14.02 -1.47
C ILE A 216 -3.60 -13.39 -2.67
N PHE A 217 -3.70 -12.07 -2.84
CA PHE A 217 -3.00 -11.36 -3.92
C PHE A 217 -1.49 -11.61 -3.93
N ASN A 218 -0.84 -11.50 -2.77
CA ASN A 218 0.60 -11.77 -2.65
C ASN A 218 0.95 -13.20 -3.08
N ASN A 219 0.17 -14.19 -2.63
CA ASN A 219 0.40 -15.60 -2.99
C ASN A 219 0.06 -15.91 -4.44
N THR A 220 -0.89 -15.20 -5.05
CA THR A 220 -1.15 -15.30 -6.50
C THR A 220 0.07 -14.82 -7.29
N LEU A 221 0.67 -13.67 -6.93
CA LEU A 221 1.91 -13.20 -7.55
C LEU A 221 3.07 -14.20 -7.36
N ASN A 222 3.22 -14.76 -6.15
CA ASN A 222 4.25 -15.76 -5.87
C ASN A 222 4.12 -16.97 -6.78
N LEU A 223 2.89 -17.43 -7.02
CA LEU A 223 2.64 -18.60 -7.84
C LEU A 223 2.94 -18.32 -9.32
N SER A 224 2.60 -17.13 -9.81
CA SER A 224 2.99 -16.69 -11.17
C SER A 224 4.51 -16.65 -11.32
N ILE A 225 5.23 -16.03 -10.37
CA ILE A 225 6.71 -15.98 -10.39
C ILE A 225 7.30 -17.39 -10.34
N LYS A 226 6.76 -18.27 -9.50
CA LYS A 226 7.24 -19.66 -9.35
C LYS A 226 7.07 -20.46 -10.64
N LYS A 227 5.96 -20.31 -11.36
CA LYS A 227 5.66 -21.06 -12.58
C LYS A 227 6.41 -20.51 -13.79
N ASP A 228 6.39 -19.20 -13.97
CA ASP A 228 6.82 -18.57 -15.22
C ASP A 228 8.19 -17.87 -15.12
N GLY A 229 8.77 -17.77 -13.92
CA GLY A 229 10.01 -17.01 -13.68
C GLY A 229 9.85 -15.50 -13.84
N ARG A 230 8.62 -14.99 -13.99
CA ARG A 230 8.29 -13.59 -14.24
C ARG A 230 7.00 -13.16 -13.56
N LEU A 231 6.81 -11.85 -13.42
CA LEU A 231 5.52 -11.31 -13.03
C LEU A 231 4.48 -11.60 -14.12
N PRO A 232 3.22 -11.79 -13.72
CA PRO A 232 2.18 -12.11 -14.67
C PRO A 232 1.85 -10.90 -15.54
N ARG A 233 1.52 -11.19 -16.81
CA ARG A 233 1.24 -10.20 -17.86
C ARG A 233 -0.04 -10.59 -18.61
N ASN A 234 -0.70 -9.62 -19.24
CA ASN A 234 -1.84 -9.84 -20.14
C ASN A 234 -3.11 -10.44 -19.49
N VAL A 235 -3.28 -10.37 -18.17
CA VAL A 235 -4.57 -10.72 -17.53
C VAL A 235 -5.56 -9.59 -17.70
N THR A 236 -5.19 -8.40 -17.26
CA THR A 236 -5.88 -7.15 -17.55
C THR A 236 -4.94 -5.98 -17.34
N LYS A 237 -5.36 -4.79 -17.73
CA LYS A 237 -4.57 -3.57 -17.64
C LYS A 237 -5.39 -2.46 -16.99
N ILE A 238 -4.73 -1.63 -16.19
CA ILE A 238 -5.34 -0.43 -15.63
C ILE A 238 -4.53 0.81 -16.00
N THR A 239 -5.21 1.95 -15.98
CA THR A 239 -4.60 3.25 -16.18
C THR A 239 -4.14 3.83 -14.84
N ILE A 240 -2.86 4.15 -14.74
CA ILE A 240 -2.27 4.95 -13.67
C ILE A 240 -1.83 6.32 -14.21
N LYS A 241 -1.50 7.26 -13.32
CA LYS A 241 -0.96 8.58 -13.70
C LYS A 241 0.51 8.66 -13.33
N ASN A 242 1.34 9.24 -14.20
CA ASN A 242 2.69 9.66 -13.81
C ASN A 242 2.66 10.97 -13.02
N ILE A 243 3.84 11.46 -12.60
CA ILE A 243 3.97 12.69 -11.81
C ILE A 243 3.42 13.94 -12.51
N ARG A 244 3.40 13.95 -13.86
CA ARG A 244 2.83 15.02 -14.67
C ARG A 244 1.35 14.83 -14.96
N GLY A 245 0.68 13.84 -14.37
CA GLY A 245 -0.74 13.54 -14.57
C GLY A 245 -1.07 12.77 -15.86
N TYR A 246 -0.07 12.44 -16.69
CA TYR A 246 -0.31 11.68 -17.92
C TYR A 246 -0.65 10.22 -17.62
N LYS A 247 -1.60 9.68 -18.39
CA LYS A 247 -2.11 8.32 -18.27
C LYS A 247 -1.09 7.31 -18.81
N ILE A 248 -0.81 6.27 -18.03
CA ILE A 248 0.05 5.14 -18.38
C ILE A 248 -0.73 3.85 -18.14
N ILE A 249 -0.55 2.86 -19.00
CA ILE A 249 -1.24 1.57 -18.93
C ILE A 249 -0.29 0.53 -18.34
N GLU A 250 -0.73 -0.17 -17.30
CA GLU A 250 0.08 -1.18 -16.60
C GLU A 250 -0.69 -2.49 -16.39
N ASP A 251 0.03 -3.62 -16.39
CA ASP A 251 -0.53 -4.94 -16.09
C ASP A 251 -1.06 -4.98 -14.65
N ALA A 252 -2.27 -5.53 -14.48
CA ALA A 252 -2.95 -5.57 -13.20
C ALA A 252 -3.59 -6.93 -12.94
N PHE A 253 -3.62 -7.29 -11.65
CA PHE A 253 -4.25 -8.49 -11.12
C PHE A 253 -5.42 -8.11 -10.21
N PRO A 254 -6.50 -8.91 -10.21
CA PRO A 254 -7.64 -8.63 -9.38
C PRO A 254 -7.36 -8.96 -7.92
N ILE A 255 -7.88 -8.10 -7.06
CA ILE A 255 -8.13 -8.37 -5.66
C ILE A 255 -9.44 -9.14 -5.61
N ILE A 256 -9.40 -10.35 -5.04
CA ILE A 256 -10.57 -11.22 -4.96
C ILE A 256 -11.74 -10.52 -4.26
N GLY A 257 -12.87 -10.45 -4.92
CA GLY A 257 -14.11 -9.87 -4.42
C GLY A 257 -15.32 -10.56 -5.04
N TYR A 258 -16.53 -10.25 -4.58
CA TYR A 258 -17.72 -10.93 -5.11
C TYR A 258 -17.99 -10.59 -6.59
N GLY A 259 -17.49 -9.45 -7.07
CA GLY A 259 -17.57 -9.00 -8.46
C GLY A 259 -16.46 -9.55 -9.37
N LEU A 260 -15.60 -10.45 -8.89
CA LEU A 260 -14.53 -11.04 -9.70
C LEU A 260 -15.09 -11.75 -10.94
N THR A 261 -14.69 -11.31 -12.13
CA THR A 261 -15.07 -11.89 -13.44
C THR A 261 -13.91 -12.54 -14.18
N TYR A 262 -12.67 -12.31 -13.76
CA TYR A 262 -11.47 -12.83 -14.42
C TYR A 262 -11.20 -14.29 -14.03
N ARG A 263 -10.83 -15.10 -15.02
CA ARG A 263 -10.30 -16.45 -14.79
C ARG A 263 -8.79 -16.37 -14.65
N ILE A 264 -8.27 -16.75 -13.47
CA ILE A 264 -6.85 -16.69 -13.15
C ILE A 264 -6.48 -18.00 -12.46
N PRO A 265 -5.83 -18.93 -13.18
CA PRO A 265 -5.47 -20.25 -12.64
C PRO A 265 -4.69 -20.18 -11.34
N GLU A 266 -3.76 -19.22 -11.20
CA GLU A 266 -2.96 -19.03 -9.99
C GLU A 266 -3.82 -18.60 -8.80
N LEU A 267 -4.82 -17.74 -9.02
CA LEU A 267 -5.73 -17.31 -7.98
C LEU A 267 -6.62 -18.48 -7.53
N GLU A 268 -7.13 -19.27 -8.48
CA GLU A 268 -7.91 -20.48 -8.19
C GLU A 268 -7.10 -21.47 -7.35
N GLU A 269 -5.85 -21.75 -7.75
CA GLU A 269 -4.95 -22.66 -7.03
C GLU A 269 -4.65 -22.15 -5.61
N VAL A 270 -4.40 -20.85 -5.43
CA VAL A 270 -4.18 -20.26 -4.10
C VAL A 270 -5.43 -20.39 -3.23
N VAL A 271 -6.62 -20.15 -3.78
CA VAL A 271 -7.89 -20.24 -3.06
C VAL A 271 -8.21 -21.70 -2.66
N ILE A 272 -7.93 -22.66 -3.53
CA ILE A 272 -8.04 -24.10 -3.23
C ILE A 272 -7.09 -24.49 -2.09
N LYS A 273 -5.82 -24.03 -2.14
CA LYS A 273 -4.82 -24.36 -1.10
C LYS A 273 -5.20 -23.87 0.30
N ILE A 274 -5.98 -22.81 0.41
CA ILE A 274 -6.46 -22.29 1.70
C ILE A 274 -7.80 -22.89 2.13
N GLY A 275 -8.32 -23.87 1.37
CA GLY A 275 -9.49 -24.68 1.74
C GLY A 275 -10.84 -24.13 1.26
N PHE A 276 -10.86 -23.31 0.20
CA PHE A 276 -12.11 -22.79 -0.37
C PHE A 276 -12.15 -22.94 -1.88
N THR A 277 -13.34 -22.87 -2.47
CA THR A 277 -13.47 -22.58 -3.92
C THR A 277 -13.64 -21.08 -4.16
N LEU A 278 -13.39 -20.61 -5.39
CA LEU A 278 -13.73 -19.22 -5.76
C LEU A 278 -15.21 -18.92 -5.55
N TYR A 279 -16.09 -19.90 -5.81
CA TYR A 279 -17.52 -19.76 -5.60
C TYR A 279 -17.84 -19.50 -4.12
N ASP A 280 -17.23 -20.24 -3.20
CA ASP A 280 -17.44 -20.07 -1.76
C ASP A 280 -17.04 -18.67 -1.29
N ILE A 281 -15.82 -18.22 -1.63
CA ILE A 281 -15.35 -16.90 -1.22
C ILE A 281 -16.24 -15.80 -1.83
N LYS A 282 -16.51 -15.83 -3.14
CA LYS A 282 -17.36 -14.82 -3.80
C LYS A 282 -18.73 -14.72 -3.14
N ARG A 283 -19.34 -15.86 -2.84
CA ARG A 283 -20.66 -15.92 -2.18
C ARG A 283 -20.63 -15.35 -0.76
N ILE A 284 -19.58 -15.65 0.02
CA ILE A 284 -19.40 -15.09 1.37
C ILE A 284 -19.23 -13.57 1.30
N LEU A 285 -18.36 -13.09 0.41
CA LEU A 285 -18.12 -11.66 0.22
C LEU A 285 -19.38 -10.92 -0.28
N TYR A 286 -20.21 -11.56 -1.11
CA TYR A 286 -21.50 -11.01 -1.54
C TYR A 286 -22.46 -10.83 -0.37
N ASN A 287 -22.55 -11.83 0.51
CA ASN A 287 -23.46 -11.80 1.65
C ASN A 287 -23.07 -10.74 2.70
N LEU A 288 -21.78 -10.41 2.82
CA LEU A 288 -21.31 -9.36 3.72
C LEU A 288 -21.86 -7.96 3.36
N ARG A 289 -22.32 -7.76 2.12
CA ARG A 289 -22.95 -6.50 1.70
C ARG A 289 -24.23 -6.20 2.48
N PHE A 290 -24.99 -7.23 2.85
CA PHE A 290 -26.24 -7.08 3.61
C PHE A 290 -26.01 -6.61 5.05
N VAL A 291 -24.77 -6.66 5.55
CA VAL A 291 -24.37 -6.04 6.82
C VAL A 291 -23.54 -4.77 6.62
N GLY A 292 -23.48 -4.24 5.39
CA GLY A 292 -22.81 -2.99 5.05
C GLY A 292 -21.29 -3.11 4.90
N ILE A 293 -20.78 -4.30 4.57
CA ILE A 293 -19.38 -4.53 4.21
C ILE A 293 -19.33 -4.88 2.72
N ASP A 294 -18.93 -3.91 1.90
CA ASP A 294 -18.91 -4.04 0.45
C ASP A 294 -17.51 -4.37 -0.06
N LEU A 295 -17.31 -5.62 -0.50
CA LEU A 295 -16.04 -6.14 -1.00
C LEU A 295 -16.19 -6.64 -2.44
N TYR A 296 -16.50 -5.70 -3.35
CA TYR A 296 -16.70 -5.98 -4.77
C TYR A 296 -15.47 -6.63 -5.43
N GLY A 297 -14.28 -6.25 -4.96
CA GLY A 297 -13.02 -6.55 -5.64
C GLY A 297 -12.49 -5.28 -6.31
N ASP A 298 -11.25 -5.33 -6.76
CA ASP A 298 -10.58 -4.22 -7.45
C ASP A 298 -9.43 -4.76 -8.30
N LEU A 299 -8.76 -3.91 -9.05
CA LEU A 299 -7.57 -4.25 -9.82
C LEU A 299 -6.33 -3.58 -9.21
N ARG A 300 -5.21 -4.29 -9.19
CA ARG A 300 -3.94 -3.81 -8.65
C ARG A 300 -2.80 -4.12 -9.61
N ILE A 301 -1.99 -3.10 -9.92
CA ILE A 301 -0.79 -3.29 -10.74
C ILE A 301 0.17 -4.31 -10.11
N THR A 302 0.74 -5.17 -10.93
CA THR A 302 1.54 -6.32 -10.50
C THR A 302 2.97 -5.96 -10.11
N LYS A 303 3.48 -4.84 -10.63
CA LYS A 303 4.84 -4.33 -10.37
C LYS A 303 4.88 -2.94 -9.73
N ILE A 304 5.97 -2.66 -9.02
CA ILE A 304 6.26 -1.32 -8.49
C ILE A 304 6.42 -0.37 -9.68
N PHE A 305 5.82 0.80 -9.55
CA PHE A 305 5.91 1.85 -10.56
C PHE A 305 6.46 3.09 -9.87
N PHE A 306 7.60 3.58 -10.33
CA PHE A 306 8.20 4.79 -9.77
C PHE A 306 7.66 6.01 -10.51
N LEU A 307 7.03 6.93 -9.76
CA LEU A 307 6.75 8.28 -10.25
C LEU A 307 8.06 9.07 -10.38
N GLU A 308 8.94 8.88 -9.40
CA GLU A 308 10.32 9.36 -9.38
C GLU A 308 11.17 8.19 -8.87
N ARG A 309 12.26 7.89 -9.58
CA ARG A 309 13.15 6.76 -9.27
C ARG A 309 13.88 7.00 -7.95
N PRO A 310 14.37 5.95 -7.28
CA PRO A 310 15.16 6.11 -6.07
C PRO A 310 16.46 6.88 -6.28
N GLU A 311 16.68 7.86 -5.42
CA GLU A 311 17.92 8.62 -5.26
C GLU A 311 18.41 8.44 -3.84
N ILE A 312 19.72 8.30 -3.66
CA ILE A 312 20.35 8.07 -2.37
C ILE A 312 21.47 9.08 -2.09
N GLU A 313 21.54 9.52 -0.84
CA GLU A 313 22.60 10.35 -0.31
C GLU A 313 23.10 9.71 0.98
N PHE A 314 24.42 9.58 1.12
CA PHE A 314 25.05 9.07 2.35
C PHE A 314 25.62 10.22 3.17
N ASP A 315 25.32 10.20 4.46
CA ASP A 315 25.94 11.05 5.48
C ASP A 315 26.40 10.15 6.64
N ARG A 316 27.70 9.80 6.65
CA ARG A 316 28.32 8.86 7.60
C ARG A 316 27.56 7.53 7.67
N ASP A 317 26.94 7.23 8.81
CA ASP A 317 26.18 6.01 9.12
C ASP A 317 24.71 6.10 8.69
N THR A 318 24.31 7.19 8.03
CA THR A 318 22.92 7.45 7.68
C THR A 318 22.75 7.55 6.16
N MET A 319 21.92 6.67 5.60
CA MET A 319 21.48 6.72 4.22
C MET A 319 20.14 7.47 4.14
N ASN A 320 20.08 8.53 3.34
CA ASN A 320 18.84 9.20 2.97
C ASN A 320 18.38 8.70 1.61
N ILE A 321 17.19 8.12 1.53
CA ILE A 321 16.62 7.63 0.29
C ILE A 321 15.33 8.39 -0.07
N LYS A 322 15.27 8.86 -1.31
CA LYS A 322 14.15 9.64 -1.87
C LYS A 322 13.57 8.91 -3.08
N PHE A 323 12.25 8.77 -3.14
CA PHE A 323 11.54 8.27 -4.32
C PHE A 323 10.05 8.62 -4.24
N SER A 324 9.33 8.44 -5.34
CA SER A 324 7.89 8.66 -5.38
C SER A 324 7.15 7.46 -5.95
N LEU A 325 6.05 7.07 -5.31
CA LEU A 325 5.21 5.93 -5.73
C LEU A 325 3.76 6.38 -5.94
N PRO A 326 3.03 5.78 -6.89
CA PRO A 326 1.60 6.00 -7.05
C PRO A 326 0.84 5.47 -5.84
N ARG A 327 -0.42 5.90 -5.71
CA ARG A 327 -1.31 5.42 -4.65
C ARG A 327 -1.40 3.89 -4.61
N GLY A 328 -1.46 3.34 -3.41
CA GLY A 328 -1.61 1.89 -3.20
C GLY A 328 -0.31 1.10 -3.25
N GLN A 329 0.85 1.71 -3.52
CA GLN A 329 2.16 1.07 -3.36
C GLN A 329 2.78 1.44 -2.00
N TYR A 330 3.75 0.64 -1.54
CA TYR A 330 4.31 0.72 -0.20
C TYR A 330 5.81 1.03 -0.27
N ALA A 331 6.25 2.10 0.38
CA ALA A 331 7.67 2.45 0.49
C ALA A 331 8.52 1.34 1.12
N THR A 332 7.95 0.61 2.09
CA THR A 332 8.61 -0.52 2.74
C THR A 332 8.91 -1.68 1.78
N GLN A 333 8.23 -1.80 0.63
CA GLN A 333 8.62 -2.79 -0.39
C GLN A 333 9.90 -2.39 -1.12
N VAL A 334 10.04 -1.10 -1.46
CA VAL A 334 11.27 -0.58 -2.08
C VAL A 334 12.44 -0.74 -1.12
N LEU A 335 12.25 -0.34 0.15
CA LEU A 335 13.27 -0.53 1.19
C LEU A 335 13.62 -2.01 1.40
N ARG A 336 12.64 -2.89 1.34
CA ARG A 336 12.85 -4.33 1.47
C ARG A 336 13.76 -4.85 0.34
N GLU A 337 13.54 -4.43 -0.90
CA GLU A 337 14.41 -4.82 -2.02
C GLU A 337 15.86 -4.35 -1.85
N ILE A 338 16.03 -3.11 -1.36
CA ILE A 338 17.35 -2.50 -1.15
C ILE A 338 18.10 -3.14 0.02
N LEU A 339 17.43 -3.26 1.17
CA LEU A 339 18.08 -3.50 2.45
C LEU A 339 17.94 -4.93 2.98
N LYS A 340 17.05 -5.73 2.39
CA LYS A 340 16.83 -7.16 2.71
C LYS A 340 16.75 -7.45 4.23
N PRO A 341 15.75 -6.91 4.94
CA PRO A 341 15.66 -7.01 6.39
C PRO A 341 15.58 -8.45 6.87
N ARG A 342 16.51 -8.86 7.74
CA ARG A 342 16.49 -10.17 8.41
C ARG A 342 15.41 -10.25 9.50
N TYR A 343 15.13 -9.12 10.15
CA TYR A 343 14.13 -9.00 11.22
C TYR A 343 13.25 -7.76 10.97
N PRO A 344 12.32 -7.81 9.98
CA PRO A 344 11.58 -6.62 9.53
C PRO A 344 10.92 -5.83 10.67
N SER A 345 10.28 -6.52 11.63
CA SER A 345 9.59 -5.84 12.74
C SER A 345 10.52 -5.09 13.70
N SER A 346 11.74 -5.59 13.99
CA SER A 346 12.71 -4.88 14.84
C SER A 346 13.48 -3.80 14.09
N GLN A 347 13.58 -3.93 12.77
CA GLN A 347 14.26 -2.99 11.87
C GLN A 347 13.37 -1.83 11.39
N GLY A 348 12.09 -1.82 11.74
CA GLY A 348 11.18 -0.68 11.56
C GLY A 348 10.22 -0.76 10.37
N TYR A 349 9.95 -1.98 9.87
CA TYR A 349 9.04 -2.22 8.73
C TYR A 349 7.56 -2.35 9.11
#